data_AF-A0A8I1J279-F1
#
_entry.id   AF-A0A8I1J279-F1
#
_cell.length_a   1.000
_cell.length_b   1.000
_cell.length_c   1.000
_cell.angle_alpha   90.00
_cell.angle_beta   90.00
_cell.angle_gamma   90.00
#
_symmetry.space_group_name_H-M   'P 1'
#
loop_
_entity.id
_entity.type
_entity.pdbx_description
1 polymer ?
#
loop_
_entity_poly.entity_id
_entity_poly.type
_entity_poly.pdbx_seq_one_letter_code
_entity_poly.pdbx_strand_id
1 'polypeptide(L)'
;MKKKVRLKKTVKRKFLLFVILAVIMTGLIVGELTIGQREVKDPAVERLEAKISETTTQEEPQEETTEEETTVETTAPETVPETTASAPPVTASAADFNNPQTVDPNSGNWELTLVNAGHKLPDGYVPSLANAISGSSVQLDSRVVKAYQEMYDAAKKDGCVLTPYAGYCSVSRQNDNYNRKVSYYKNQGLSDDDAAAKARTFILPGGYSEQNLGLSMDIVSASSDFASTKEFSWLVKNAQDYGFILRYPENKTDKTGMNYQPWHWRYVGKEAAKAMNKSGLCLEEYLKAA
;
A
#
# COMPACT_ATOMS: atom_id res chain seq x y z
N MET A 1 -11.63 7.81 -83.70
CA MET A 1 -10.66 7.64 -82.58
C MET A 1 -11.04 8.25 -81.22
N LYS A 2 -12.08 9.08 -81.05
CA LYS A 2 -12.36 9.76 -79.76
C LYS A 2 -13.13 8.94 -78.69
N LYS A 3 -13.87 7.88 -79.03
CA LYS A 3 -14.66 7.08 -78.04
C LYS A 3 -13.83 6.14 -77.15
N LYS A 4 -12.81 5.44 -77.70
CA LYS A 4 -11.98 4.49 -76.93
C LYS A 4 -11.08 5.18 -75.87
N VAL A 5 -10.64 6.42 -76.12
CA VAL A 5 -9.84 7.21 -75.16
C VAL A 5 -10.70 7.71 -73.99
N ARG A 6 -11.97 8.07 -74.27
CA ARG A 6 -12.91 8.55 -73.25
C ARG A 6 -13.33 7.43 -72.30
N LEU A 7 -13.56 6.22 -72.80
CA LEU A 7 -13.93 5.05 -71.98
C LEU A 7 -12.78 4.61 -71.04
N LYS A 8 -11.53 4.59 -71.53
CA LYS A 8 -10.34 4.27 -70.71
C LYS A 8 -10.10 5.28 -69.58
N LYS A 9 -10.39 6.58 -69.80
CA LYS A 9 -10.31 7.62 -68.75
C LYS A 9 -11.40 7.45 -67.69
N THR A 10 -12.63 7.10 -68.09
CA THR A 10 -13.75 6.92 -67.15
C THR A 10 -13.58 5.69 -66.27
N VAL A 11 -13.08 4.58 -66.81
CA VAL A 11 -12.80 3.35 -66.03
C VAL A 11 -11.64 3.58 -65.04
N LYS A 12 -10.56 4.25 -65.46
CA LYS A 12 -9.47 4.63 -64.55
C LYS A 12 -9.91 5.57 -63.43
N ARG A 13 -10.82 6.51 -63.70
CA ARG A 13 -11.35 7.45 -62.70
C ARG A 13 -12.29 6.77 -61.70
N LYS A 14 -13.11 5.81 -62.15
CA LYS A 14 -13.97 4.99 -61.26
C LYS A 14 -13.15 3.99 -60.41
N PHE A 15 -12.10 3.40 -60.98
CA PHE A 15 -11.17 2.54 -60.24
C PHE A 15 -10.39 3.34 -59.17
N LEU A 16 -9.91 4.54 -59.51
CA LEU A 16 -9.22 5.41 -58.56
C LEU A 16 -10.12 5.87 -57.41
N LEU A 17 -11.39 6.20 -57.69
CA LEU A 17 -12.37 6.54 -56.65
C LEU A 17 -12.71 5.35 -55.74
N PHE A 18 -12.77 4.13 -56.28
CA PHE A 18 -13.02 2.92 -55.49
C PHE A 18 -11.85 2.59 -54.55
N VAL A 19 -10.60 2.77 -55.01
CA VAL A 19 -9.39 2.60 -54.16
C VAL A 19 -9.34 3.65 -53.04
N ILE A 20 -9.68 4.90 -53.32
CA ILE A 20 -9.70 5.96 -52.29
C ILE A 20 -10.78 5.68 -51.24
N LEU A 21 -11.99 5.24 -51.64
CA LEU A 21 -13.06 4.86 -50.71
C LEU A 21 -12.69 3.63 -49.86
N ALA A 22 -12.01 2.64 -50.44
CA ALA A 22 -11.53 1.48 -49.70
C ALA A 22 -10.46 1.85 -48.66
N VAL A 23 -9.54 2.78 -48.98
CA VAL A 23 -8.51 3.28 -48.06
C VAL A 23 -9.12 4.14 -46.94
N ILE A 24 -10.18 4.90 -47.21
CA ILE A 24 -10.89 5.67 -46.17
C ILE A 24 -11.66 4.74 -45.22
N MET A 25 -12.32 3.70 -45.75
CA MET A 25 -13.04 2.71 -44.92
C MET A 25 -12.09 1.87 -44.06
N THR A 26 -10.92 1.46 -44.57
CA THR A 26 -9.92 0.77 -43.74
C THR A 26 -9.27 1.71 -42.73
N GLY A 27 -9.08 2.99 -43.07
CA GLY A 27 -8.58 4.02 -42.14
C GLY A 27 -9.55 4.30 -40.98
N LEU A 28 -10.86 4.27 -41.21
CA LEU A 28 -11.87 4.45 -40.15
C LEU A 28 -11.96 3.24 -39.22
N ILE A 29 -11.87 2.02 -39.74
CA ILE A 29 -11.86 0.79 -38.93
C ILE A 29 -10.58 0.68 -38.09
N VAL A 30 -9.41 1.07 -38.63
CA VAL A 30 -8.16 1.16 -37.86
C VAL A 30 -8.17 2.33 -36.87
N GLY A 31 -8.83 3.44 -37.20
CA GLY A 31 -9.03 4.58 -36.32
C GLY A 31 -9.86 4.23 -35.07
N GLU A 32 -10.95 3.48 -35.20
CA GLU A 32 -11.75 3.05 -34.05
C GLU A 32 -11.06 1.97 -33.21
N LEU A 33 -10.20 1.13 -33.78
CA LEU A 33 -9.43 0.14 -33.02
C LEU A 33 -8.20 0.73 -32.29
N THR A 34 -7.73 1.92 -32.69
CA THR A 34 -6.53 2.55 -32.09
C THR A 34 -6.85 3.73 -31.15
N ILE A 35 -8.10 4.17 -31.07
CA ILE A 35 -8.56 5.20 -30.11
C ILE A 35 -8.86 4.60 -28.72
N GLY A 36 -8.91 3.27 -28.57
CA GLY A 36 -9.16 2.57 -27.30
C GLY A 36 -7.95 2.40 -26.36
N GLN A 37 -6.73 2.76 -26.77
CA GLN A 37 -5.54 2.73 -25.90
C GLN A 37 -4.62 3.92 -26.20
N ARG A 38 -4.94 5.10 -25.67
CA ARG A 38 -3.94 6.12 -25.38
C ARG A 38 -3.76 6.19 -23.87
N GLU A 39 -2.63 5.65 -23.43
CA GLU A 39 -2.09 5.92 -22.11
C GLU A 39 -1.81 7.43 -22.03
N VAL A 40 -2.54 8.15 -21.19
CA VAL A 40 -2.30 9.57 -20.93
C VAL A 40 -1.00 9.64 -20.13
N LYS A 41 0.13 9.92 -20.80
CA LYS A 41 1.36 10.26 -20.11
C LYS A 41 1.16 11.58 -19.39
N ASP A 42 1.40 11.56 -18.09
CA ASP A 42 1.31 12.73 -17.22
C ASP A 42 2.29 13.82 -17.70
N PRO A 43 1.83 15.05 -17.99
CA PRO A 43 2.70 16.16 -18.40
C PRO A 43 3.77 16.54 -17.33
N ALA A 44 3.65 16.07 -16.09
CA ALA A 44 4.69 16.16 -15.07
C ALA A 44 5.85 15.18 -15.32
N VAL A 45 5.59 13.99 -15.85
CA VAL A 45 6.59 12.96 -16.18
C VAL A 45 7.42 13.40 -17.38
N GLU A 46 6.80 14.01 -18.39
CA GLU A 46 7.50 14.56 -19.56
C GLU A 46 8.41 15.74 -19.18
N ARG A 47 8.00 16.57 -18.19
CA ARG A 47 8.86 17.63 -17.62
C ARG A 47 10.00 17.09 -16.77
N LEU A 48 9.82 15.93 -16.13
CA LEU A 48 10.87 15.29 -15.33
C LEU A 48 11.94 14.64 -16.22
N GLU A 49 11.52 13.95 -17.29
CA GLU A 49 12.42 13.31 -18.25
C GLU A 49 13.25 14.35 -19.03
N ALA A 50 12.64 15.48 -19.39
CA ALA A 50 13.36 16.61 -20.00
C ALA A 50 14.41 17.23 -19.05
N LYS A 51 14.10 17.35 -17.74
CA LYS A 51 15.04 17.85 -16.73
C LYS A 51 16.20 16.88 -16.45
N ILE A 52 15.95 15.57 -16.49
CA ILE A 52 16.98 14.54 -16.27
C ILE A 52 17.95 14.47 -17.47
N SER A 53 17.45 14.68 -18.68
CA SER A 53 18.29 14.71 -19.89
C SER A 53 19.20 15.95 -19.98
N GLU A 54 18.81 17.08 -19.39
CA GLU A 54 19.63 18.31 -19.37
C GLU A 54 20.69 18.31 -18.24
N THR A 55 20.57 17.45 -17.22
CA THR A 55 21.43 17.47 -16.02
C THR A 55 22.66 16.55 -16.13
N THR A 56 22.88 15.82 -17.23
CA THR A 56 24.00 14.86 -17.37
C THR A 56 25.19 15.39 -18.20
N THR A 57 25.32 16.70 -18.41
CA THR A 57 26.49 17.26 -19.13
C THR A 57 27.08 18.47 -18.41
N GLN A 58 28.29 18.26 -17.87
CA GLN A 58 29.36 19.23 -17.50
C GLN A 58 29.67 19.52 -16.01
N GLU A 59 30.97 19.77 -15.80
CA GLU A 59 31.83 19.70 -14.60
C GLU A 59 31.66 20.82 -13.54
N GLU A 60 32.18 20.54 -12.33
CA GLU A 60 32.49 21.39 -11.16
C GLU A 60 33.43 22.60 -11.42
N PRO A 61 33.78 23.51 -10.45
CA PRO A 61 33.25 23.79 -9.08
C PRO A 61 33.12 25.30 -8.67
N GLN A 62 32.56 25.56 -7.46
CA GLN A 62 32.97 26.55 -6.40
C GLN A 62 31.98 27.68 -5.91
N GLU A 63 31.78 27.68 -4.57
CA GLU A 63 31.55 28.75 -3.53
C GLU A 63 30.30 29.69 -3.37
N GLU A 64 29.81 29.67 -2.10
CA GLU A 64 29.25 30.70 -1.18
C GLU A 64 27.86 31.41 -1.30
N THR A 65 27.10 31.31 -0.18
CA THR A 65 26.12 32.25 0.46
C THR A 65 24.77 32.54 -0.25
N THR A 66 23.58 32.76 0.36
CA THR A 66 22.98 32.74 1.72
C THR A 66 21.44 32.96 1.55
N GLU A 67 20.60 32.38 2.44
CA GLU A 67 19.18 32.71 2.78
C GLU A 67 18.08 32.60 1.68
N GLU A 68 16.81 32.24 1.90
CA GLU A 68 15.96 32.04 3.09
C GLU A 68 14.70 31.20 2.71
N GLU A 69 14.11 30.56 3.71
CA GLU A 69 12.76 29.97 3.90
C GLU A 69 11.75 29.82 2.72
N THR A 70 11.10 28.64 2.62
CA THR A 70 9.72 28.39 3.15
C THR A 70 9.12 27.09 2.59
N THR A 71 8.58 26.25 3.50
CA THR A 71 7.61 25.14 3.35
C THR A 71 7.93 23.96 2.42
N VAL A 72 8.37 22.85 3.03
CA VAL A 72 8.29 21.50 2.48
C VAL A 72 6.93 20.90 2.84
N GLU A 73 5.99 20.91 1.89
CA GLU A 73 4.80 20.08 1.97
C GLU A 73 5.19 18.65 1.55
N THR A 74 5.39 17.79 2.54
CA THR A 74 5.71 16.38 2.34
C THR A 74 4.45 15.64 1.91
N THR A 75 4.28 15.47 0.60
CA THR A 75 3.33 14.49 0.05
C THR A 75 4.00 13.12 0.05
N ALA A 76 3.59 12.26 1.00
CA ALA A 76 3.98 10.86 1.06
C ALA A 76 3.20 10.05 0.00
N PRO A 77 3.82 9.04 -0.65
CA PRO A 77 3.22 8.32 -1.76
C PRO A 77 2.11 7.37 -1.30
N GLU A 78 0.90 7.62 -1.79
CA GLU A 78 -0.23 6.70 -1.80
C GLU A 78 0.07 5.51 -2.73
N THR A 79 0.04 4.29 -2.19
CA THR A 79 -0.57 3.04 -2.72
C THR A 79 0.22 1.84 -2.23
N VAL A 80 -0.38 1.08 -1.30
CA VAL A 80 0.06 -0.29 -1.01
C VAL A 80 -0.55 -1.18 -2.10
N PRO A 81 0.24 -1.89 -2.92
CA PRO A 81 -0.29 -2.77 -3.95
C PRO A 81 -1.06 -3.93 -3.32
N GLU A 82 -2.31 -4.13 -3.74
CA GLU A 82 -3.05 -5.36 -3.51
C GLU A 82 -2.40 -6.45 -4.37
N THR A 83 -1.45 -7.21 -3.81
CA THR A 83 -0.99 -8.46 -4.45
C THR A 83 -2.19 -9.41 -4.55
N THR A 84 -2.46 -9.88 -5.76
CA THR A 84 -3.53 -10.83 -6.07
C THR A 84 -3.28 -12.19 -5.43
N ALA A 85 -3.63 -12.35 -4.15
CA ALA A 85 -3.85 -13.64 -3.53
C ALA A 85 -5.34 -13.99 -3.63
N SER A 86 -5.66 -15.03 -4.39
CA SER A 86 -7.01 -15.55 -4.59
C SER A 86 -7.46 -16.37 -3.35
N ALA A 87 -7.73 -15.67 -2.25
CA ALA A 87 -8.52 -16.20 -1.14
C ALA A 87 -9.96 -15.67 -1.26
N PRO A 88 -11.00 -16.43 -0.84
CA PRO A 88 -12.36 -15.92 -0.81
C PRO A 88 -12.40 -14.64 0.05
N PRO A 89 -13.12 -13.59 -0.37
CA PRO A 89 -13.18 -12.35 0.39
C PRO A 89 -13.80 -12.63 1.75
N VAL A 90 -13.00 -12.53 2.80
CA VAL A 90 -13.53 -12.41 4.15
C VAL A 90 -14.24 -11.07 4.19
N THR A 91 -15.51 -11.04 4.56
CA THR A 91 -16.20 -9.78 4.86
C THR A 91 -16.15 -9.59 6.36
N ALA A 92 -15.39 -8.61 6.85
CA ALA A 92 -15.57 -8.12 8.21
C ALA A 92 -17.01 -7.59 8.29
N SER A 93 -17.86 -8.24 9.09
CA SER A 93 -19.27 -7.91 9.16
C SER A 93 -19.42 -6.57 9.88
N ALA A 94 -20.38 -5.75 9.45
CA ALA A 94 -20.77 -4.56 10.23
C ALA A 94 -21.16 -4.91 11.68
N ALA A 95 -21.58 -6.16 11.92
CA ALA A 95 -21.91 -6.66 13.25
C ALA A 95 -20.72 -6.65 14.22
N ASP A 96 -19.49 -6.83 13.73
CA ASP A 96 -18.32 -6.88 14.60
C ASP A 96 -17.99 -5.51 15.24
N PHE A 97 -18.50 -4.44 14.65
CA PHE A 97 -18.39 -3.07 15.16
C PHE A 97 -19.54 -2.66 16.09
N ASN A 98 -20.54 -3.53 16.28
CA ASN A 98 -21.66 -3.23 17.17
C ASN A 98 -21.22 -3.45 18.62
N ASN A 99 -21.09 -2.36 19.36
CA ASN A 99 -20.68 -2.34 20.78
C ASN A 99 -19.26 -2.91 21.03
N PRO A 100 -18.21 -2.27 20.48
CA PRO A 100 -16.84 -2.72 20.68
C PRO A 100 -16.42 -2.55 22.14
N GLN A 101 -15.57 -3.45 22.62
CA GLN A 101 -14.92 -3.31 23.92
C GLN A 101 -13.86 -2.21 23.82
N THR A 102 -13.85 -1.27 24.77
CA THR A 102 -12.75 -0.31 24.90
C THR A 102 -11.59 -1.00 25.62
N VAL A 103 -10.40 -0.99 25.00
CA VAL A 103 -9.20 -1.61 25.58
C VAL A 103 -8.42 -0.65 26.47
N ASP A 104 -7.57 -1.20 27.33
CA ASP A 104 -6.61 -0.43 28.13
C ASP A 104 -5.17 -0.65 27.59
N PRO A 105 -4.67 0.27 26.74
CA PRO A 105 -3.33 0.17 26.16
C PRO A 105 -2.20 0.48 27.16
N ASN A 106 -2.54 0.87 28.39
CA ASN A 106 -1.58 1.14 29.48
C ASN A 106 -1.56 0.03 30.54
N SER A 107 -2.31 -1.06 30.33
CA SER A 107 -2.31 -2.21 31.22
C SER A 107 -0.93 -2.89 31.32
N GLY A 108 -0.75 -3.74 32.33
CA GLY A 108 0.52 -4.47 32.53
C GLY A 108 0.92 -5.41 31.38
N ASN A 109 -0.02 -5.74 30.48
CA ASN A 109 0.19 -6.56 29.28
C ASN A 109 0.02 -5.72 27.99
N TRP A 110 0.46 -4.46 28.01
CA TRP A 110 0.26 -3.50 26.93
C TRP A 110 0.71 -4.02 25.55
N GLU A 111 1.77 -4.84 25.47
CA GLU A 111 2.26 -5.45 24.23
C GLU A 111 1.19 -6.31 23.54
N LEU A 112 0.31 -6.91 24.34
CA LEU A 112 -0.73 -7.84 23.93
C LEU A 112 -2.10 -7.19 23.76
N THR A 113 -2.18 -5.86 23.82
CA THR A 113 -3.43 -5.11 23.58
C THR A 113 -3.99 -5.47 22.20
N LEU A 114 -5.18 -6.08 22.16
CA LEU A 114 -5.88 -6.41 20.93
C LEU A 114 -6.69 -5.21 20.45
N VAL A 115 -6.43 -4.73 19.23
CA VAL A 115 -7.33 -3.81 18.54
C VAL A 115 -7.77 -4.44 17.23
N ASN A 116 -9.07 -4.46 17.00
CA ASN A 116 -9.75 -4.98 15.81
C ASN A 116 -11.21 -4.52 15.83
N ALA A 117 -12.06 -4.96 14.91
CA ALA A 117 -13.46 -4.53 14.84
C ALA A 117 -14.23 -4.58 16.18
N GLY A 118 -13.97 -5.60 17.02
CA GLY A 118 -14.61 -5.77 18.32
C GLY A 118 -13.88 -5.10 19.49
N HIS A 119 -12.68 -4.54 19.29
CA HIS A 119 -11.83 -3.96 20.33
C HIS A 119 -11.26 -2.61 19.87
N LYS A 120 -11.73 -1.52 20.48
CA LYS A 120 -11.32 -0.15 20.15
C LYS A 120 -10.44 0.47 21.20
N LEU A 121 -9.55 1.36 20.77
CA LEU A 121 -8.79 2.24 21.66
C LEU A 121 -9.72 3.22 22.40
N PRO A 122 -9.31 3.70 23.59
CA PRO A 122 -10.02 4.78 24.25
C PRO A 122 -9.89 6.08 23.43
N ASP A 123 -10.95 6.87 23.45
CA ASP A 123 -11.01 8.13 22.71
C ASP A 123 -9.87 9.07 23.17
N GLY A 124 -9.16 9.67 22.22
CA GLY A 124 -8.03 10.56 22.51
C GLY A 124 -6.71 9.87 22.87
N TYR A 125 -6.64 8.53 22.80
CA TYR A 125 -5.37 7.81 22.99
C TYR A 125 -4.30 8.27 21.99
N VAL A 126 -3.12 8.60 22.52
CA VAL A 126 -1.90 8.84 21.77
C VAL A 126 -0.73 8.24 22.57
N PRO A 127 0.05 7.29 22.01
CA PRO A 127 1.21 6.74 22.70
C PRO A 127 2.33 7.79 22.79
N SER A 128 3.31 7.56 23.66
CA SER A 128 4.57 8.31 23.61
C SER A 128 5.37 7.86 22.39
N LEU A 129 5.63 8.75 21.44
CA LEU A 129 6.20 8.42 20.13
C LEU A 129 7.70 8.69 20.05
N ALA A 130 8.41 7.87 19.28
CA ALA A 130 9.77 8.12 18.86
C ALA A 130 10.00 7.58 17.44
N ASN A 131 11.01 8.12 16.73
CA ASN A 131 11.35 7.66 15.39
C ASN A 131 11.78 6.20 15.42
N ALA A 132 11.26 5.40 14.50
CA ALA A 132 11.49 3.96 14.45
C ALA A 132 12.96 3.60 14.22
N ILE A 133 13.64 4.39 13.41
CA ILE A 133 15.10 4.35 13.21
C ILE A 133 15.65 5.78 13.11
N SER A 134 16.94 5.95 13.42
CA SER A 134 17.61 7.25 13.29
C SER A 134 17.48 7.80 11.87
N GLY A 135 17.06 9.06 11.74
CA GLY A 135 16.87 9.74 10.46
C GLY A 135 15.57 9.43 9.72
N SER A 136 14.72 8.54 10.23
CA SER A 136 13.38 8.31 9.69
C SER A 136 12.33 9.21 10.34
N SER A 137 11.34 9.65 9.56
CA SER A 137 10.13 10.31 10.06
C SER A 137 9.03 9.33 10.47
N VAL A 138 9.21 8.04 10.21
CA VAL A 138 8.29 6.99 10.63
C VAL A 138 8.45 6.77 12.13
N GLN A 139 7.35 6.89 12.88
CA GLN A 139 7.35 6.80 14.33
C GLN A 139 6.69 5.51 14.82
N LEU A 140 7.06 5.05 16.00
CA LEU A 140 6.41 3.97 16.75
C LEU A 140 6.16 4.44 18.19
N ASP A 141 5.42 3.65 18.96
CA ASP A 141 5.47 3.75 20.42
C ASP A 141 6.95 3.62 20.87
N SER A 142 7.40 4.55 21.70
CA SER A 142 8.78 4.65 22.18
C SER A 142 9.26 3.38 22.88
N ARG A 143 8.34 2.59 23.47
CA ARG A 143 8.63 1.29 24.08
C ARG A 143 9.06 0.23 23.06
N VAL A 144 8.66 0.38 21.80
CA VAL A 144 8.93 -0.58 20.70
C VAL A 144 10.18 -0.23 19.90
N VAL A 145 10.56 1.05 19.85
CA VAL A 145 11.63 1.56 18.96
C VAL A 145 12.93 0.77 19.10
N LYS A 146 13.36 0.45 20.33
CA LYS A 146 14.58 -0.33 20.55
C LYS A 146 14.51 -1.72 19.89
N ALA A 147 13.37 -2.41 20.03
CA ALA A 147 13.17 -3.73 19.44
C ALA A 147 13.14 -3.66 17.90
N TYR A 148 12.49 -2.64 17.34
CA TYR A 148 12.47 -2.43 15.90
C TYR A 148 13.87 -2.12 15.34
N GLN A 149 14.63 -1.25 16.00
CA GLN A 149 16.01 -0.91 15.61
C GLN A 149 16.91 -2.15 15.64
N GLU A 150 16.82 -2.98 16.69
CA GLU A 150 17.54 -4.25 16.78
C GLU A 150 17.21 -5.20 15.60
N MET A 151 15.93 -5.30 15.23
CA MET A 151 15.47 -6.11 14.10
C MET A 151 16.01 -5.56 12.78
N TYR A 152 15.91 -4.25 12.58
CA TYR A 152 16.39 -3.55 11.39
C TYR A 152 17.89 -3.74 11.19
N ASP A 153 18.70 -3.56 12.24
CA ASP A 153 20.15 -3.70 12.17
C ASP A 153 20.59 -5.15 11.91
N ALA A 154 19.88 -6.12 12.49
CA ALA A 154 20.13 -7.53 12.24
C ALA A 154 19.81 -7.93 10.79
N ALA A 155 18.67 -7.49 10.26
CA ALA A 155 18.34 -7.71 8.85
C ALA A 155 19.38 -7.11 7.92
N LYS A 156 19.81 -5.88 8.21
CA LYS A 156 20.84 -5.18 7.45
C LYS A 156 22.17 -5.92 7.47
N LYS A 157 22.57 -6.47 8.63
CA LYS A 157 23.78 -7.29 8.78
C LYS A 157 23.71 -8.57 7.94
N ASP A 158 22.52 -9.13 7.79
CA ASP A 158 22.27 -10.29 6.93
C ASP A 158 22.02 -9.92 5.46
N GLY A 159 22.26 -8.66 5.08
CA GLY A 159 22.14 -8.17 3.72
C GLY A 159 20.71 -7.95 3.24
N CYS A 160 19.74 -7.83 4.15
CA CYS A 160 18.34 -7.49 3.87
C CYS A 160 18.05 -6.05 4.29
N VAL A 161 17.37 -5.28 3.44
CA VAL A 161 17.03 -3.87 3.77
C VAL A 161 15.53 -3.77 4.04
N LEU A 162 15.16 -3.66 5.31
CA LEU A 162 13.76 -3.50 5.72
C LEU A 162 13.36 -2.03 5.59
N THR A 163 12.57 -1.67 4.57
CA THR A 163 12.13 -0.28 4.39
C THR A 163 10.93 0.02 5.29
N PRO A 164 11.06 0.89 6.32
CA PRO A 164 9.92 1.29 7.14
C PRO A 164 9.00 2.20 6.30
N TYR A 165 7.78 1.75 6.04
CA TYR A 165 6.81 2.48 5.22
C TYR A 165 5.81 3.26 6.07
N ALA A 166 5.18 2.60 7.05
CA ALA A 166 4.21 3.24 7.94
C ALA A 166 4.24 2.65 9.35
N GLY A 167 4.36 3.50 10.36
CA GLY A 167 4.33 3.14 11.77
C GLY A 167 3.07 3.68 12.44
N TYR A 168 3.23 4.53 13.46
CA TYR A 168 2.11 5.22 14.10
C TYR A 168 1.31 6.07 13.09
N CYS A 169 -0.01 5.96 13.19
CA CYS A 169 -0.98 6.74 12.44
C CYS A 169 -1.98 7.36 13.41
N SER A 170 -2.20 8.68 13.34
CA SER A 170 -3.22 9.31 14.17
C SER A 170 -4.63 8.81 13.81
N VAL A 171 -5.56 8.86 14.76
CA VAL A 171 -6.96 8.46 14.52
C VAL A 171 -7.58 9.21 13.33
N SER A 172 -7.32 10.52 13.22
CA SER A 172 -7.80 11.32 12.08
C SER A 172 -7.23 10.84 10.76
N ARG A 173 -5.90 10.69 10.67
CA ARG A 173 -5.25 10.23 9.42
C ARG A 173 -5.69 8.82 9.05
N GLN A 174 -5.92 7.95 10.03
CA GLN A 174 -6.45 6.61 9.80
C GLN A 174 -7.88 6.66 9.25
N ASN A 175 -8.74 7.55 9.75
CA ASN A 175 -10.07 7.77 9.18
C ASN A 175 -10.00 8.26 7.74
N ASP A 176 -9.07 9.17 7.41
CA ASP A 176 -8.87 9.64 6.03
C ASP A 176 -8.45 8.47 5.13
N ASN A 177 -7.49 7.66 5.56
CA ASN A 177 -7.06 6.47 4.83
C ASN A 177 -8.20 5.46 4.61
N TYR A 178 -9.00 5.21 5.66
CA TYR A 178 -10.18 4.34 5.60
C TYR A 178 -11.21 4.87 4.59
N ASN A 179 -11.57 6.15 4.70
CA ASN A 179 -12.56 6.80 3.83
C ASN A 179 -12.11 6.83 2.36
N ARG A 180 -10.80 7.00 2.10
CA ARG A 180 -10.23 6.88 0.74
C ARG A 180 -10.41 5.47 0.19
N LYS A 181 -10.16 4.42 0.98
CA LYS A 181 -10.37 3.03 0.55
C LYS A 181 -11.86 2.71 0.31
N VAL A 182 -12.76 3.21 1.16
CA VAL A 182 -14.22 3.09 0.94
C VAL A 182 -14.59 3.76 -0.39
N SER A 183 -14.13 4.99 -0.62
CA SER A 183 -14.40 5.73 -1.86
C SER A 183 -13.84 5.02 -3.10
N TYR A 184 -12.67 4.41 -3.00
CA TYR A 184 -12.09 3.59 -4.05
C TYR A 184 -12.99 2.43 -4.46
N TYR A 185 -13.61 1.72 -3.51
CA TYR A 185 -14.54 0.64 -3.83
C TYR A 185 -15.91 1.15 -4.32
N LYS A 186 -16.40 2.29 -3.81
CA LYS A 186 -17.59 2.95 -4.36
C LYS A 186 -17.40 3.33 -5.83
N ASN A 187 -16.22 3.85 -6.18
CA ASN A 187 -15.87 4.18 -7.57
C ASN A 187 -15.77 2.96 -8.49
N GLN A 188 -15.70 1.75 -7.92
CA GLN A 188 -15.80 0.47 -8.65
C GLN A 188 -17.24 -0.06 -8.74
N GLY A 189 -18.22 0.71 -8.30
CA GLY A 189 -19.65 0.38 -8.42
C GLY A 189 -20.25 -0.39 -7.23
N LEU A 190 -19.52 -0.52 -6.12
CA LEU A 190 -20.07 -1.12 -4.90
C LEU A 190 -21.06 -0.15 -4.22
N SER A 191 -22.06 -0.70 -3.53
CA SER A 191 -22.92 0.05 -2.63
C SER A 191 -22.11 0.63 -1.45
N ASP A 192 -22.66 1.60 -0.73
CA ASP A 192 -21.99 2.18 0.44
C ASP A 192 -21.65 1.12 1.50
N ASP A 193 -22.59 0.21 1.77
CA ASP A 193 -22.41 -0.88 2.75
C ASP A 193 -21.38 -1.91 2.28
N ASP A 194 -21.43 -2.31 1.00
CA ASP A 194 -20.47 -3.27 0.45
C ASP A 194 -19.06 -2.69 0.35
N ALA A 195 -18.94 -1.42 -0.02
CA ALA A 195 -17.66 -0.72 -0.08
C ALA A 195 -17.04 -0.56 1.31
N ALA A 196 -17.86 -0.23 2.32
CA ALA A 196 -17.43 -0.19 3.70
C ALA A 196 -17.00 -1.57 4.21
N ALA A 197 -17.81 -2.60 3.98
CA ALA A 197 -17.48 -3.98 4.36
C ALA A 197 -16.17 -4.44 3.72
N LYS A 198 -15.98 -4.19 2.43
CA LYS A 198 -14.75 -4.55 1.70
C LYS A 198 -13.54 -3.71 2.14
N ALA A 199 -13.71 -2.43 2.46
CA ALA A 199 -12.61 -1.62 2.99
C ALA A 199 -12.10 -2.15 4.33
N ARG A 200 -13.00 -2.56 5.22
CA ARG A 200 -12.69 -3.05 6.58
C ARG A 200 -11.87 -4.33 6.63
N THR A 201 -11.71 -5.03 5.51
CA THR A 201 -10.90 -6.25 5.41
C THR A 201 -9.43 -5.93 5.11
N PHE A 202 -9.12 -4.67 4.77
CA PHE A 202 -7.76 -4.19 4.50
C PHE A 202 -7.37 -3.06 5.44
N ILE A 203 -8.28 -2.13 5.71
CA ILE A 203 -8.02 -0.97 6.53
C ILE A 203 -9.18 -0.72 7.49
N LEU A 204 -8.88 -0.70 8.78
CA LEU A 204 -9.86 -0.41 9.82
C LEU A 204 -9.99 1.11 10.04
N PRO A 205 -11.16 1.58 10.48
CA PRO A 205 -11.35 2.99 10.87
C PRO A 205 -10.45 3.36 12.07
N GLY A 206 -10.28 4.65 12.27
CA GLY A 206 -9.49 5.20 13.37
C GLY A 206 -10.02 4.72 14.74
N GLY A 207 -9.09 4.36 15.62
CA GLY A 207 -9.38 3.77 16.93
C GLY A 207 -9.39 2.23 16.91
N TYR A 208 -9.41 1.59 15.74
CA TYR A 208 -9.42 0.13 15.60
C TYR A 208 -8.15 -0.43 14.94
N SER A 209 -7.24 0.44 14.50
CA SER A 209 -5.98 0.06 13.83
C SER A 209 -4.82 -0.08 14.81
N GLU A 210 -3.97 -1.09 14.59
CA GLU A 210 -2.72 -1.26 15.34
C GLU A 210 -1.72 -0.11 15.11
N GLN A 211 -1.83 0.60 13.97
CA GLN A 211 -1.07 1.82 13.73
C GLN A 211 -1.53 2.96 14.64
N ASN A 212 -2.79 3.00 15.08
CA ASN A 212 -3.21 3.97 16.11
C ASN A 212 -2.61 3.64 17.48
N LEU A 213 -2.38 2.36 17.75
CA LEU A 213 -1.76 1.89 18.99
C LEU A 213 -0.25 2.18 19.02
N GLY A 214 0.39 2.31 17.85
CA GLY A 214 1.83 2.56 17.70
C GLY A 214 2.71 1.30 17.76
N LEU A 215 2.10 0.11 17.71
CA LEU A 215 2.79 -1.18 17.88
C LEU A 215 2.98 -1.97 16.58
N SER A 216 2.54 -1.43 15.45
CA SER A 216 2.73 -2.07 14.14
C SER A 216 3.65 -1.25 13.25
N MET A 217 4.44 -1.95 12.43
CA MET A 217 5.19 -1.37 11.32
C MET A 217 4.80 -2.06 10.03
N ASP A 218 4.41 -1.26 9.03
CA ASP A 218 4.36 -1.67 7.65
C ASP A 218 5.78 -1.61 7.08
N ILE A 219 6.29 -2.76 6.66
CA ILE A 219 7.62 -2.93 6.08
C ILE A 219 7.46 -3.34 4.62
N VAL A 220 8.18 -2.67 3.73
CA VAL A 220 8.11 -2.92 2.28
C VAL A 220 9.51 -3.10 1.70
N SER A 221 9.57 -3.25 0.39
CA SER A 221 10.80 -3.23 -0.40
C SER A 221 10.54 -2.46 -1.70
N ALA A 222 11.55 -2.37 -2.58
CA ALA A 222 11.35 -1.86 -3.93
C ALA A 222 10.49 -2.78 -4.83
N SER A 223 10.28 -4.04 -4.45
CA SER A 223 9.42 -4.98 -5.17
C SER A 223 7.95 -4.68 -4.92
N SER A 224 7.13 -4.73 -5.98
CA SER A 224 5.66 -4.70 -5.87
C SER A 224 5.08 -5.96 -5.24
N ASP A 225 5.81 -7.07 -5.26
CA ASP A 225 5.49 -8.30 -4.55
C ASP A 225 6.47 -8.50 -3.39
N PHE A 226 6.14 -7.94 -2.23
CA PHE A 226 6.99 -8.01 -1.05
C PHE A 226 7.11 -9.45 -0.51
N ALA A 227 6.06 -10.28 -0.61
CA ALA A 227 6.04 -11.64 -0.07
C ALA A 227 7.09 -12.56 -0.73
N SER A 228 7.43 -12.28 -1.99
CA SER A 228 8.44 -13.03 -2.75
C SER A 228 9.88 -12.56 -2.52
N THR A 229 10.11 -11.58 -1.62
CA THR A 229 11.44 -11.01 -1.38
C THR A 229 12.25 -11.78 -0.33
N LYS A 230 13.57 -11.58 -0.35
CA LYS A 230 14.45 -12.08 0.71
C LYS A 230 14.18 -11.37 2.04
N GLU A 231 13.78 -10.10 2.01
CA GLU A 231 13.42 -9.31 3.19
C GLU A 231 12.21 -9.92 3.92
N PHE A 232 11.15 -10.25 3.19
CA PHE A 232 9.99 -10.95 3.76
C PHE A 232 10.39 -12.33 4.32
N SER A 233 11.16 -13.11 3.56
CA SER A 233 11.67 -14.40 4.02
C SER A 233 12.51 -14.29 5.29
N TRP A 234 13.31 -13.23 5.41
CA TRP A 234 14.09 -12.92 6.60
C TRP A 234 13.18 -12.58 7.79
N LEU A 235 12.15 -11.76 7.59
CA LEU A 235 11.19 -11.40 8.63
C LEU A 235 10.43 -12.63 9.15
N VAL A 236 9.90 -13.47 8.26
CA VAL A 236 9.19 -14.71 8.65
C VAL A 236 10.05 -15.61 9.54
N LYS A 237 11.36 -15.64 9.29
CA LYS A 237 12.30 -16.48 10.05
C LYS A 237 12.77 -15.85 11.36
N ASN A 238 12.89 -14.52 11.44
CA ASN A 238 13.65 -13.87 12.51
C ASN A 238 12.86 -12.83 13.32
N ALA A 239 11.74 -12.29 12.81
CA ALA A 239 11.02 -11.18 13.44
C ALA A 239 10.58 -11.48 14.89
N GLN A 240 10.25 -12.74 15.19
CA GLN A 240 9.85 -13.19 16.52
C GLN A 240 10.96 -13.03 17.56
N ASP A 241 12.23 -13.08 17.16
CA ASP A 241 13.37 -12.89 18.08
C ASP A 241 13.48 -11.45 18.57
N TYR A 242 12.80 -10.53 17.87
CA TYR A 242 12.66 -9.12 18.19
C TYR A 242 11.27 -8.76 18.70
N GLY A 243 10.37 -9.75 18.85
CA GLY A 243 9.03 -9.56 19.39
C GLY A 243 7.98 -9.15 18.36
N PHE A 244 8.28 -9.29 17.07
CA PHE A 244 7.34 -8.99 15.98
C PHE A 244 6.73 -10.27 15.41
N ILE A 245 5.46 -10.18 14.99
CA ILE A 245 4.74 -11.24 14.27
C ILE A 245 4.24 -10.71 12.93
N LEU A 246 4.13 -11.60 11.94
CA LEU A 246 3.30 -11.35 10.77
C LEU A 246 1.84 -11.36 11.23
N ARG A 247 1.24 -10.17 11.30
CA ARG A 247 -0.01 -9.98 12.04
C ARG A 247 -1.24 -10.54 11.32
N TYR A 248 -1.23 -10.43 10.00
CA TYR A 248 -2.33 -10.89 9.13
C TYR A 248 -1.79 -11.91 8.10
N PRO A 249 -1.54 -13.17 8.52
CA PRO A 249 -1.11 -14.23 7.61
C PRO A 249 -2.29 -14.80 6.82
N GLU A 250 -2.01 -15.37 5.64
CA GLU A 250 -3.02 -15.84 4.69
C GLU A 250 -3.95 -16.92 5.25
N ASN A 251 -3.44 -17.77 6.14
CA ASN A 251 -4.19 -18.88 6.73
C ASN A 251 -4.98 -18.50 8.00
N LYS A 252 -5.12 -17.20 8.33
CA LYS A 252 -5.82 -16.72 9.54
C LYS A 252 -6.84 -15.62 9.26
N THR A 253 -7.20 -15.40 8.00
CA THR A 253 -8.13 -14.31 7.61
C THR A 253 -9.50 -14.45 8.28
N ASP A 254 -9.98 -15.67 8.53
CA ASP A 254 -11.22 -15.97 9.25
C ASP A 254 -11.15 -15.67 10.77
N LYS A 255 -9.94 -15.58 11.33
CA LYS A 255 -9.70 -15.27 12.74
C LYS A 255 -9.44 -13.80 12.98
N THR A 256 -8.66 -13.17 12.10
CA THR A 256 -8.27 -11.76 12.21
C THR A 256 -9.33 -10.83 11.65
N GLY A 257 -10.17 -11.30 10.73
CA GLY A 257 -11.10 -10.47 9.95
C GLY A 257 -10.40 -9.59 8.89
N MET A 258 -9.09 -9.78 8.72
CA MET A 258 -8.26 -9.00 7.81
C MET A 258 -7.69 -9.92 6.73
N ASN A 259 -7.64 -9.44 5.50
CA ASN A 259 -6.97 -10.11 4.39
C ASN A 259 -5.47 -10.22 4.66
N TYR A 260 -4.79 -11.08 3.89
CA TYR A 260 -3.34 -11.24 3.97
C TYR A 260 -2.61 -9.90 3.74
N GLN A 261 -1.71 -9.54 4.67
CA GLN A 261 -0.89 -8.32 4.57
C GLN A 261 0.57 -8.66 4.87
N PRO A 262 1.38 -9.04 3.87
CA PRO A 262 2.78 -9.42 4.06
C PRO A 262 3.64 -8.29 4.65
N TRP A 263 3.21 -7.05 4.48
CA TRP A 263 3.91 -5.87 4.99
C TRP A 263 3.62 -5.58 6.47
N HIS A 264 2.54 -6.09 7.08
CA HIS A 264 2.10 -5.64 8.40
C HIS A 264 2.68 -6.48 9.55
N TRP A 265 3.63 -5.90 10.31
CA TRP A 265 4.34 -6.56 11.41
C TRP A 265 4.00 -5.93 12.76
N ARG A 266 3.47 -6.72 13.70
CA ARG A 266 2.98 -6.28 15.00
C ARG A 266 3.93 -6.68 16.12
N TYR A 267 4.32 -5.72 16.97
CA TYR A 267 5.05 -5.99 18.20
C TYR A 267 4.12 -6.53 19.30
N VAL A 268 4.52 -7.66 19.88
CA VAL A 268 3.80 -8.39 20.94
C VAL A 268 4.72 -8.82 22.08
N GLY A 269 5.99 -8.41 22.03
CA GLY A 269 7.04 -8.90 22.94
C GLY A 269 7.65 -10.22 22.49
N LYS A 270 8.92 -10.45 22.86
CA LYS A 270 9.74 -11.59 22.39
C LYS A 270 9.14 -12.94 22.75
N GLU A 271 8.66 -13.10 23.99
CA GLU A 271 8.10 -14.37 24.47
C GLU A 271 6.83 -14.76 23.72
N ALA A 272 5.87 -13.83 23.62
CA ALA A 272 4.60 -14.08 22.93
C ALA A 272 4.82 -14.29 21.42
N ALA A 273 5.70 -13.50 20.78
CA ALA A 273 5.99 -13.66 19.35
C ALA A 273 6.58 -15.05 19.05
N LYS A 274 7.51 -15.52 19.88
CA LYS A 274 8.08 -16.87 19.75
C LYS A 274 7.04 -17.97 19.99
N ALA A 275 6.17 -17.79 20.98
CA ALA A 275 5.10 -18.72 21.27
C ALA A 275 4.09 -18.82 20.11
N MET A 276 3.68 -17.67 19.54
CA MET A 276 2.81 -17.62 18.36
C MET A 276 3.48 -18.24 17.14
N ASN A 277 4.74 -17.93 16.87
CA ASN A 277 5.47 -18.52 15.75
C ASN A 277 5.59 -20.06 15.88
N LYS A 278 5.87 -20.56 17.09
CA LYS A 278 5.98 -22.02 17.35
C LYS A 278 4.63 -22.74 17.23
N SER A 279 3.55 -22.11 17.65
CA SER A 279 2.21 -22.71 17.68
C SER A 279 1.41 -22.47 16.39
N GLY A 280 1.80 -21.51 15.57
CA GLY A 280 1.05 -21.08 14.39
C GLY A 280 -0.24 -20.34 14.73
N LEU A 281 -0.36 -19.77 15.93
CA LEU A 281 -1.52 -18.98 16.37
C LEU A 281 -1.41 -17.53 15.91
N CYS A 282 -2.52 -16.92 15.52
CA CYS A 282 -2.61 -15.45 15.45
C CYS A 282 -2.84 -14.85 16.85
N LEU A 283 -2.75 -13.52 16.98
CA LEU A 283 -2.91 -12.82 18.26
C LEU A 283 -4.27 -13.13 18.93
N GLU A 284 -5.35 -13.15 18.15
CA GLU A 284 -6.70 -13.45 18.65
C GLU A 284 -6.80 -14.86 19.25
N GLU A 285 -6.14 -15.85 18.63
CA GLU A 285 -6.15 -17.22 19.14
C GLU A 285 -5.22 -17.36 20.34
N TYR A 286 -4.06 -16.71 20.32
CA TYR A 286 -3.11 -16.70 21.44
C TYR A 286 -3.75 -16.17 22.72
N LEU A 287 -4.48 -15.05 22.63
CA LEU A 287 -5.17 -14.44 23.78
C LEU A 287 -6.33 -15.27 24.32
N LYS A 288 -6.92 -16.15 23.51
CA LYS A 288 -7.97 -17.08 23.97
C LYS A 288 -7.40 -18.32 24.64
N ALA A 289 -6.15 -18.67 24.34
CA ALA A 289 -5.48 -19.85 24.86
C ALA A 289 -4.64 -19.58 26.12
N ALA A 290 -4.35 -18.31 26.43
CA ALA A 290 -3.58 -17.86 27.58
C ALA A 290 -4.48 -17.60 28.79
#